data_AF-A0A453LTA5-F1
#
_entry.id   AF-A0A453LTA5-F1
#
_cell.length_a   1.000
_cell.length_b   1.000
_cell.length_c   1.000
_cell.angle_alpha   90.00
_cell.angle_beta   90.00
_cell.angle_gamma   90.00
#
_symmetry.space_group_name_H-M   'P 1'
#
loop_
_entity.id
_entity.type
_entity.pdbx_description
1 polymer ?
#
loop_
_entity_poly.entity_id
_entity_poly.type
_entity_poly.pdbx_seq_one_letter_code
_entity_poly.pdbx_strand_id
1 'polypeptide(L)'
;GRVRASRGSLKSIHSSALSRQASSVHWQNIVKCLNHTLETMNNNYVPPMIIRKTFSQVFAFMNVQLFNSLLLRRECCSFSNGEFLKAGLQELEQWCSRTTEEYAGTSWDELQHIRQAVGFLVLHQKSHKTLEEITDELCPV
;
A
#
# COMPACT_ATOMS: atom_id res chain seq x y z
N GLY A 1 45.36 1.23 -25.79
CA GLY A 1 44.68 0.56 -24.67
C GLY A 1 43.18 0.76 -24.80
N ARG A 2 42.39 -0.31 -24.64
CA ARG A 2 40.94 -0.37 -24.90
C ARG A 2 40.11 0.56 -24.01
N VAL A 3 39.12 1.22 -24.63
CA VAL A 3 37.99 1.90 -23.98
C VAL A 3 37.07 0.86 -23.32
N ARG A 4 36.76 1.03 -22.02
CA ARG A 4 35.89 0.12 -21.25
C ARG A 4 34.46 0.66 -21.26
N ALA A 5 33.54 -0.07 -21.89
CA ALA A 5 32.12 0.23 -21.91
C ALA A 5 31.42 -0.10 -20.58
N SER A 6 30.59 0.82 -20.11
CA SER A 6 29.71 0.70 -18.93
C SER A 6 28.63 -0.38 -19.13
N ARG A 7 28.89 -1.60 -18.66
CA ARG A 7 27.94 -2.74 -18.68
C ARG A 7 27.08 -2.89 -17.41
N GLY A 8 26.96 -1.84 -16.59
CA GLY A 8 26.27 -1.90 -15.28
C GLY A 8 24.76 -1.61 -15.27
N SER A 9 24.21 -0.97 -16.32
CA SER A 9 22.86 -0.37 -16.24
C SER A 9 21.70 -1.34 -16.55
N LEU A 10 21.85 -2.25 -17.53
CA LEU A 10 20.75 -3.10 -18.01
C LEU A 10 20.32 -4.20 -17.03
N LYS A 11 21.25 -4.75 -16.23
CA LYS A 11 20.93 -5.82 -15.25
C LYS A 11 20.14 -5.30 -14.04
N SER A 12 20.38 -4.05 -13.62
CA SER A 12 19.64 -3.39 -12.53
C SER A 12 18.20 -3.06 -12.93
N ILE A 13 18.00 -2.59 -14.17
CA ILE A 13 16.67 -2.26 -14.68
C ILE A 13 15.81 -3.53 -14.83
N HIS A 14 16.36 -4.62 -15.36
CA HIS A 14 15.62 -5.87 -15.53
C HIS A 14 15.27 -6.56 -14.20
N SER A 15 16.15 -6.49 -13.19
CA SER A 15 15.88 -7.01 -11.84
C SER A 15 14.86 -6.15 -11.09
N SER A 16 14.87 -4.82 -11.27
CA SER A 16 13.83 -3.92 -10.76
C SER A 16 12.46 -4.13 -11.43
N ALA A 17 12.43 -4.50 -12.72
CA ALA A 17 11.19 -4.81 -13.44
C ALA A 17 10.58 -6.14 -12.98
N LEU A 18 11.39 -7.20 -12.86
CA LEU A 18 10.95 -8.51 -12.36
C LEU A 18 10.48 -8.46 -10.91
N SER A 19 11.17 -7.70 -10.04
CA SER A 19 10.72 -7.49 -8.67
C SER A 19 9.41 -6.71 -8.63
N ARG A 20 9.25 -5.63 -9.41
CA ARG A 20 7.95 -4.92 -9.52
C ARG A 20 6.82 -5.82 -9.99
N GLN A 21 7.08 -6.71 -10.95
CA GLN A 21 6.07 -7.61 -11.50
C GLN A 21 5.68 -8.72 -10.51
N ALA A 22 6.65 -9.32 -9.80
CA ALA A 22 6.36 -10.23 -8.69
C ALA A 22 5.61 -9.52 -7.56
N SER A 23 5.96 -8.27 -7.27
CA SER A 23 5.34 -7.46 -6.24
C SER A 23 3.86 -7.12 -6.53
N SER A 24 3.53 -6.90 -7.81
CA SER A 24 2.15 -6.74 -8.29
C SER A 24 1.31 -8.00 -8.04
N VAL A 25 1.88 -9.19 -8.24
CA VAL A 25 1.17 -10.47 -7.99
C VAL A 25 0.74 -10.62 -6.51
N HIS A 26 1.55 -10.15 -5.55
CA HIS A 26 1.22 -10.27 -4.13
C HIS A 26 -0.01 -9.43 -3.76
N TRP A 27 -0.06 -8.17 -4.22
CA TRP A 27 -1.21 -7.30 -3.99
C TRP A 27 -2.47 -7.81 -4.68
N GLN A 28 -2.34 -8.30 -5.92
CA GLN A 28 -3.45 -8.92 -6.64
C GLN A 28 -4.02 -10.13 -5.89
N ASN A 29 -3.16 -10.94 -5.24
CA ASN A 29 -3.62 -12.04 -4.40
C ASN A 29 -4.40 -11.55 -3.17
N ILE A 30 -3.95 -10.48 -2.52
CA ILE A 30 -4.68 -9.87 -1.39
C ILE A 30 -6.06 -9.39 -1.85
N VAL A 31 -6.14 -8.65 -2.96
CA VAL A 31 -7.41 -8.20 -3.55
C VAL A 31 -8.32 -9.38 -3.89
N LYS A 32 -7.77 -10.47 -4.45
CA LYS A 32 -8.52 -11.69 -4.71
C LYS A 32 -9.10 -12.31 -3.43
N CYS A 33 -8.34 -12.33 -2.34
CA CYS A 33 -8.84 -12.79 -1.03
C CYS A 33 -9.98 -11.91 -0.50
N LEU A 34 -9.88 -10.58 -0.64
CA LEU A 34 -10.96 -9.66 -0.26
C LEU A 34 -12.24 -9.93 -1.07
N ASN A 35 -12.11 -10.07 -2.40
CA ASN A 35 -13.22 -10.41 -3.30
C ASN A 35 -13.88 -11.74 -2.93
N HIS A 36 -13.08 -12.79 -2.72
CA HIS A 36 -13.61 -14.09 -2.36
C HIS A 36 -14.33 -14.09 -1.01
N THR A 37 -13.81 -13.32 -0.05
CA THR A 37 -14.44 -13.17 1.27
C THR A 37 -15.79 -12.46 1.14
N LEU A 38 -15.85 -11.37 0.36
CA LEU A 38 -17.09 -10.64 0.10
C LEU A 38 -18.13 -11.52 -0.60
N GLU A 39 -17.74 -12.21 -1.67
CA GLU A 39 -18.59 -13.15 -2.39
C GLU A 39 -19.14 -14.23 -1.45
N THR A 40 -18.29 -14.79 -0.61
CA THR A 40 -18.69 -15.80 0.38
C THR A 40 -19.71 -15.24 1.37
N MET A 41 -19.50 -14.04 1.91
CA MET A 41 -20.44 -13.41 2.84
C MET A 41 -21.79 -13.11 2.17
N ASN A 42 -21.77 -12.60 0.94
CA ASN A 42 -22.98 -12.33 0.15
C ASN A 42 -23.76 -13.63 -0.15
N ASN A 43 -23.08 -14.70 -0.56
CA ASN A 43 -23.70 -16.00 -0.82
C ASN A 43 -24.30 -16.65 0.43
N ASN A 44 -23.87 -16.23 1.63
CA ASN A 44 -24.41 -16.67 2.91
C ASN A 44 -25.39 -15.66 3.52
N TYR A 45 -25.88 -14.69 2.74
CA TYR A 45 -26.85 -13.68 3.17
C TYR A 45 -26.43 -12.90 4.43
N VAL A 46 -25.12 -12.71 4.62
CA VAL A 46 -24.60 -11.91 5.73
C VAL A 46 -25.08 -10.46 5.55
N PRO A 47 -25.70 -9.85 6.56
CA PRO A 47 -26.18 -8.47 6.47
C PRO A 47 -25.05 -7.50 6.05
N PRO A 48 -25.30 -6.53 5.15
CA PRO A 48 -24.28 -5.60 4.67
C PRO A 48 -23.55 -4.83 5.78
N MET A 49 -24.25 -4.52 6.88
CA MET A 49 -23.64 -3.89 8.06
C MET A 49 -22.50 -4.73 8.66
N ILE A 50 -22.66 -6.06 8.72
CA ILE A 50 -21.65 -6.97 9.27
C ILE A 50 -20.48 -7.10 8.30
N ILE A 51 -20.76 -7.22 7.00
CA ILE A 51 -19.73 -7.24 5.95
C ILE A 51 -18.87 -5.99 6.04
N ARG A 52 -19.51 -4.82 6.14
CA ARG A 52 -18.84 -3.53 6.27
C ARG A 52 -17.94 -3.46 7.49
N LYS A 53 -18.46 -3.81 8.67
CA LYS A 53 -17.66 -3.83 9.91
C LYS A 53 -16.49 -4.82 9.83
N THR A 54 -16.68 -5.94 9.14
CA THR A 54 -15.60 -6.91 8.92
C THR A 54 -14.49 -6.31 8.07
N PHE A 55 -14.81 -5.68 6.94
CA PHE A 55 -13.78 -5.07 6.09
C PHE A 55 -13.11 -3.87 6.75
N SER A 56 -13.83 -3.05 7.53
CA SER A 56 -13.18 -2.00 8.33
C SER A 56 -12.14 -2.58 9.28
N GLN A 57 -12.46 -3.67 9.98
CA GLN A 57 -11.51 -4.34 10.87
C GLN A 57 -10.32 -4.96 10.12
N VAL A 58 -10.55 -5.55 8.95
CA VAL A 58 -9.47 -6.09 8.09
C VAL A 58 -8.53 -4.97 7.64
N PHE A 59 -9.06 -3.81 7.24
CA PHE A 59 -8.26 -2.66 6.81
C PHE A 59 -7.50 -2.04 7.97
N ALA A 60 -8.12 -1.89 9.15
CA ALA A 60 -7.45 -1.46 10.37
C ALA A 60 -6.31 -2.42 10.76
N PHE A 61 -6.52 -3.74 10.61
CA PHE A 61 -5.48 -4.72 10.84
C PHE A 61 -4.32 -4.58 9.83
N MET A 62 -4.61 -4.44 8.53
CA MET A 62 -3.59 -4.19 7.51
C MET A 62 -2.78 -2.93 7.81
N ASN A 63 -3.45 -1.85 8.22
CA ASN A 63 -2.81 -0.60 8.62
C ASN A 63 -1.76 -0.85 9.72
N VAL A 64 -2.18 -1.47 10.83
CA VAL A 64 -1.31 -1.74 11.98
C VAL A 64 -0.15 -2.66 11.58
N GLN A 65 -0.39 -3.74 10.82
CA GLN A 65 0.65 -4.67 10.42
C GLN A 65 1.71 -4.03 9.50
N LEU A 66 1.28 -3.29 8.48
CA LEU A 66 2.19 -2.62 7.55
C LEU A 66 2.95 -1.49 8.23
N PHE A 67 2.25 -0.68 9.02
CA PHE A 67 2.87 0.44 9.73
C PHE A 67 3.88 -0.03 10.77
N ASN A 68 3.54 -1.05 11.58
CA ASN A 68 4.48 -1.64 12.54
C ASN A 68 5.70 -2.26 11.85
N SER A 69 5.51 -2.86 10.67
CA SER A 69 6.63 -3.39 9.89
C SER A 69 7.62 -2.29 9.49
N LEU A 70 7.15 -1.09 9.13
CA LEU A 70 8.01 0.07 8.85
C LEU A 70 8.71 0.57 10.12
N LEU A 71 7.99 0.70 11.25
CA LEU A 71 8.55 1.22 12.49
C LEU A 71 9.61 0.30 13.11
N LEU A 72 9.39 -1.01 13.05
CA LEU A 72 10.26 -2.00 13.72
C LEU A 72 11.48 -2.37 12.88
N ARG A 73 11.47 -2.11 11.57
CA ARG A 73 12.50 -2.59 10.63
C ARG A 73 13.01 -1.47 9.75
N ARG A 74 14.21 -0.96 10.09
CA ARG A 74 14.84 0.19 9.40
C ARG A 74 15.04 -0.05 7.91
N GLU A 75 15.30 -1.30 7.50
CA GLU A 75 15.49 -1.69 6.11
C GLU A 75 14.21 -1.54 5.26
N CYS A 76 13.03 -1.49 5.88
CA CYS A 76 11.77 -1.26 5.19
C CYS A 76 11.53 0.23 4.89
N CYS A 77 12.25 1.16 5.52
CA CYS A 77 12.08 2.60 5.36
C CYS A 77 12.91 3.16 4.19
N SER A 78 12.64 2.69 2.97
CA SER A 78 13.31 3.15 1.74
C SER A 78 12.32 3.69 0.72
N PHE A 79 12.79 4.54 -0.19
CA PHE A 79 11.96 5.07 -1.30
C PHE A 79 11.40 3.94 -2.17
N SER A 80 12.21 2.92 -2.49
CA SER A 80 11.76 1.78 -3.29
C SER A 80 10.68 0.95 -2.59
N ASN A 81 10.78 0.75 -1.27
CA ASN A 81 9.73 0.08 -0.51
C ASN A 81 8.47 0.94 -0.40
N GLY A 82 8.63 2.27 -0.28
CA GLY A 82 7.53 3.23 -0.33
C GLY A 82 6.75 3.14 -1.65
N GLU A 83 7.43 3.12 -2.80
CA GLU A 83 6.78 2.97 -4.11
C GLU A 83 6.08 1.61 -4.27
N PHE A 84 6.66 0.54 -3.73
CA PHE A 84 6.00 -0.78 -3.69
C PHE A 84 4.70 -0.75 -2.87
N LEU A 85 4.75 -0.17 -1.66
CA LEU A 85 3.57 -0.05 -0.81
C LEU A 85 2.53 0.88 -1.42
N LYS A 86 2.95 1.96 -2.09
CA LYS A 86 2.06 2.89 -2.80
C LYS A 86 1.25 2.19 -3.88
N ALA A 87 1.89 1.34 -4.69
CA ALA A 87 1.19 0.53 -5.68
C ALA A 87 0.15 -0.40 -5.02
N GLY A 88 0.49 -1.02 -3.89
CA GLY A 88 -0.44 -1.84 -3.12
C GLY A 88 -1.63 -1.05 -2.56
N LEU A 89 -1.38 0.12 -2.00
CA LEU A 89 -2.41 1.02 -1.48
C LEU A 89 -3.37 1.47 -2.60
N GLN A 90 -2.88 1.71 -3.81
CA GLN A 90 -3.73 2.01 -4.97
C GLN A 90 -4.67 0.85 -5.35
N GLU A 91 -4.20 -0.39 -5.27
CA GLU A 91 -5.05 -1.57 -5.51
C GLU A 91 -6.15 -1.69 -4.45
N LEU A 92 -5.83 -1.40 -3.18
CA LEU A 92 -6.79 -1.42 -2.08
C LEU A 92 -7.82 -0.27 -2.19
N GLU A 93 -7.38 0.93 -2.58
CA GLU A 93 -8.26 2.07 -2.84
C GLU A 93 -9.25 1.76 -3.98
N GLN A 94 -8.75 1.18 -5.08
CA GLN A 94 -9.60 0.75 -6.20
C GLN A 94 -10.58 -0.33 -5.77
N TRP A 95 -10.18 -1.26 -4.92
CA TRP A 95 -11.08 -2.27 -4.37
C TRP A 95 -12.21 -1.64 -3.56
N CYS A 96 -11.90 -0.70 -2.65
CA CYS A 96 -12.92 0.04 -1.89
C CYS A 96 -13.90 0.79 -2.81
N SER A 97 -13.38 1.45 -3.86
CA SER A 97 -14.20 2.17 -4.84
C SER A 97 -15.17 1.25 -5.58
N ARG A 98 -14.72 0.04 -5.99
CA ARG A 98 -15.55 -0.94 -6.72
C ARG A 98 -16.57 -1.66 -5.83
N THR A 99 -16.20 -1.96 -4.59
CA THR A 99 -17.04 -2.68 -3.61
C THR A 99 -18.19 -1.82 -3.07
N THR A 100 -18.23 -0.53 -3.43
CA THR A 100 -19.27 0.46 -3.09
C THR A 100 -19.39 0.78 -1.59
N GLU A 101 -20.08 1.89 -1.28
CA GLU A 101 -20.32 2.31 0.11
C GLU A 101 -21.10 1.28 0.94
N GLU A 102 -21.90 0.43 0.28
CA GLU A 102 -22.70 -0.60 0.95
C GLU A 102 -21.83 -1.58 1.75
N TYR A 103 -20.72 -2.04 1.16
CA TYR A 103 -19.86 -3.07 1.73
C TYR A 103 -18.49 -2.54 2.16
N ALA A 104 -17.88 -1.60 1.43
CA ALA A 104 -16.60 -1.04 1.81
C ALA A 104 -16.75 0.09 2.84
N GLY A 105 -17.83 0.88 2.77
CA GLY A 105 -18.02 2.06 3.64
C GLY A 105 -16.76 2.93 3.71
N THR A 106 -16.37 3.29 4.93
CA THR A 106 -15.18 4.09 5.25
C THR A 106 -13.91 3.26 5.47
N SER A 107 -13.86 2.00 5.02
CA SER A 107 -12.72 1.11 5.31
C SER A 107 -11.38 1.63 4.77
N TRP A 108 -11.41 2.48 3.73
CA TRP A 108 -10.21 3.14 3.22
C TRP A 108 -9.55 4.08 4.24
N ASP A 109 -10.34 4.69 5.12
CA ASP A 109 -9.85 5.64 6.13
C ASP A 109 -9.06 4.92 7.23
N GLU A 110 -9.34 3.64 7.45
CA GLU A 110 -8.61 2.80 8.41
C GLU A 110 -7.12 2.62 8.04
N LEU A 111 -6.75 2.84 6.76
CA LEU A 111 -5.37 2.78 6.27
C LEU A 111 -4.58 4.08 6.45
N GLN A 112 -5.08 5.05 7.24
CA GLN A 112 -4.47 6.37 7.42
C GLN A 112 -2.96 6.32 7.71
N HIS A 113 -2.51 5.57 8.72
CA HIS A 113 -1.13 5.65 9.19
C HIS A 113 -0.14 5.11 8.14
N ILE A 114 -0.48 4.01 7.48
CA ILE A 114 0.35 3.48 6.41
C ILE A 114 0.34 4.40 5.18
N ARG A 115 -0.78 5.05 4.87
CA ARG A 115 -0.86 6.05 3.78
C ARG A 115 0.03 7.25 4.05
N GLN A 116 -0.01 7.79 5.27
CA GLN A 116 0.85 8.89 5.71
C GLN A 116 2.34 8.49 5.63
N ALA A 117 2.70 7.33 6.18
CA ALA A 117 4.07 6.81 6.14
C ALA A 117 4.58 6.60 4.71
N VAL A 118 3.75 6.02 3.84
CA VAL A 118 4.10 5.83 2.43
C VAL A 118 4.25 7.16 1.72
N GLY A 119 3.33 8.12 1.95
CA GLY A 119 3.43 9.49 1.43
C GLY A 119 4.76 10.13 1.79
N PHE A 120 5.18 10.02 3.06
CA PHE A 120 6.50 10.48 3.49
C PHE A 120 7.65 9.71 2.85
N LEU A 121 7.56 8.38 2.71
CA LEU A 121 8.62 7.55 2.12
C LEU A 121 8.88 7.87 0.65
N VAL A 122 7.84 8.20 -0.12
CA VAL A 122 7.93 8.53 -1.56
C VAL A 122 8.06 10.02 -1.84
N LEU A 123 8.06 10.87 -0.81
CA LEU A 123 8.23 12.31 -0.97
C LEU A 123 9.62 12.63 -1.57
N HIS A 124 9.63 13.44 -2.63
CA HIS A 124 10.85 14.00 -3.20
C HIS A 124 11.33 15.22 -2.42
N GLN A 125 12.64 15.49 -2.42
CA GLN A 125 13.24 16.69 -1.80
C GLN A 125 12.93 16.84 -0.30
N LYS A 126 12.87 15.72 0.45
CA LYS A 126 12.56 15.72 1.90
C LYS A 126 13.44 16.66 2.72
N SER A 127 14.70 16.86 2.31
CA SER A 127 15.64 17.77 2.97
C SER A 127 15.25 19.25 2.88
N HIS A 128 14.31 19.60 2.01
CA HIS A 128 13.80 20.95 1.82
C HIS A 128 12.44 21.20 2.49
N LYS A 129 11.82 20.16 3.07
CA LYS A 129 10.58 20.32 3.83
C LYS A 129 10.87 20.53 5.32
N THR A 130 10.17 21.49 5.89
CA THR A 130 10.12 21.75 7.33
C THR A 130 9.27 20.67 8.03
N LEU A 131 9.42 20.57 9.35
CA LEU A 131 8.61 19.67 10.15
C LEU A 131 7.11 20.04 10.08
N GLU A 132 6.80 21.33 10.09
CA GLU A 132 5.43 21.85 9.99
C GLU A 132 4.78 21.45 8.65
N GLU A 133 5.48 21.67 7.53
CA GLU A 133 4.99 21.22 6.21
C GLU A 133 4.80 19.69 6.15
N ILE A 134 5.65 18.90 6.81
CA ILE A 134 5.48 17.45 6.86
C ILE A 134 4.26 17.07 7.71
N THR A 135 4.09 17.68 8.88
CA THR A 135 2.97 17.39 9.78
C THR A 135 1.65 17.79 9.15
N ASP A 136 1.56 18.98 8.55
CA ASP A 136 0.30 19.50 8.03
C ASP A 136 -0.10 18.84 6.70
N GLU A 137 0.86 18.58 5.81
CA GLU A 137 0.54 18.04 4.48
C GLU A 137 0.47 16.51 4.44
N LEU A 138 1.25 15.81 5.28
CA LEU A 138 1.39 14.35 5.19
C LEU A 138 0.87 13.60 6.41
N CYS A 139 0.91 14.19 7.60
CA CYS A 139 0.54 13.52 8.85
C CYS A 139 -0.43 14.37 9.70
N PRO A 140 -1.55 14.87 9.15
CA PRO A 140 -2.47 15.68 9.92
C PRO A 140 -3.08 14.84 11.06
N VAL A 141 -3.24 15.51 12.22
CA VAL A 141 -3.77 14.93 13.46
C VAL A 141 -5.30 14.95 13.47
#